data_AF-A0A6A7LEV9-F1
#
_entry.id   AF-A0A6A7LEV9-F1
#
_cell.length_a   1.000
_cell.length_b   1.000
_cell.length_c   1.000
_cell.angle_alpha   90.00
_cell.angle_beta   90.00
_cell.angle_gamma   90.00
#
_symmetry.space_group_name_H-M   'P 1'
#
loop_
_entity.id
_entity.type
_entity.pdbx_description
1 polymer ?
#
loop_
_entity_poly.entity_id
_entity_poly.type
_entity_poly.pdbx_seq_one_letter_code
_entity_poly.pdbx_strand_id
1 'polypeptide(L)'
;MNASAPTVDPDKCLRFPSCSFSTNAYGLIHSANDLVTIWKKLVANKFPLGEVLILLNTADEPIEIARTIDALESCRFIKGFEGRYIDLKKKLSSIVKQNNSTTKKKKECVLLALSTATDELRIAYMISKMGYPLEFRNRKGPDFIIGSEQIVLLEAKSRFNRKHFGGMSSKSAKLTERGIFSLLCRDSFPLLERAFSEQKTNIALVNLSHSEYGLILAAHSYANDRKFELKKALDDALALSRSGEDSVVLIIESSGGSSDYFGLMLPRKTIEAIGSPLWEIENILKKKGEPLDFYDLAHIAEEPRDWMQRVKASAV
;
A
#
# COMPACT_ATOMS: atom_id res chain seq x y z
N MET A 1 29.83 45.31 -2.60
CA MET A 1 29.52 45.16 -4.03
C MET A 1 28.43 44.10 -4.14
N ASN A 2 27.23 44.51 -4.55
CA ASN A 2 26.06 43.64 -4.68
C ASN A 2 26.18 42.86 -5.98
N ALA A 3 26.36 41.54 -5.90
CA ALA A 3 26.24 40.66 -7.06
C ALA A 3 24.75 40.43 -7.32
N SER A 4 24.27 40.99 -8.43
CA SER A 4 22.92 40.80 -8.96
C SER A 4 22.64 39.32 -9.24
N ALA A 5 21.41 38.90 -8.97
CA ALA A 5 20.91 37.56 -9.30
C ALA A 5 20.99 37.30 -10.81
N PRO A 6 21.29 36.07 -11.25
CA PRO A 6 21.40 35.74 -12.66
C PRO A 6 20.02 35.85 -13.33
N THR A 7 19.94 36.68 -14.37
CA THR A 7 18.80 36.77 -15.28
C THR A 7 18.75 35.51 -16.15
N VAL A 8 17.63 34.80 -16.09
CA VAL A 8 17.38 33.61 -16.92
C VAL A 8 16.86 34.07 -18.30
N ASP A 9 17.54 33.60 -19.33
CA ASP A 9 17.21 33.78 -20.75
C ASP A 9 15.83 33.15 -21.08
N PRO A 10 14.82 33.92 -21.52
CA PRO A 10 13.46 33.42 -21.75
C PRO A 10 13.37 32.36 -22.87
N ASP A 11 14.38 32.26 -23.74
CA ASP A 11 14.39 31.28 -24.83
C ASP A 11 15.02 29.93 -24.45
N LYS A 12 15.50 29.78 -23.20
CA LYS A 12 15.85 28.49 -22.58
C LYS A 12 14.71 27.94 -21.72
N CYS A 13 13.46 28.15 -22.12
CA CYS A 13 12.36 27.37 -21.59
C CYS A 13 12.65 25.88 -21.83
N LEU A 14 12.86 25.13 -20.73
CA LEU A 14 12.85 23.68 -20.69
C LEU A 14 11.61 23.18 -21.43
N ARG A 15 11.77 22.82 -22.71
CA ARG A 15 10.80 21.98 -23.40
C ARG A 15 10.90 20.64 -22.71
N PHE A 16 9.91 20.31 -21.89
CA PHE A 16 9.77 18.96 -21.37
C PHE A 16 9.72 18.03 -22.58
N PRO A 17 10.69 17.11 -22.76
CA PRO A 17 10.54 16.06 -23.75
C PRO A 17 9.26 15.30 -23.41
N SER A 18 8.51 14.92 -24.44
CA SER A 18 7.28 14.12 -24.30
C SER A 18 7.42 13.11 -23.17
N CYS A 19 6.66 13.27 -22.09
CA CYS A 19 6.64 12.33 -20.99
C CYS A 19 6.19 10.97 -21.55
N SER A 20 7.14 10.08 -21.80
CA SER A 20 6.87 8.68 -22.00
C SER A 20 6.60 8.07 -20.63
N PHE A 21 5.34 7.84 -20.31
CA PHE A 21 4.97 7.03 -19.16
C PHE A 21 5.37 5.58 -19.47
N SER A 22 6.31 5.03 -18.70
CA SER A 22 6.55 3.59 -18.70
C SER A 22 5.32 2.91 -18.09
N THR A 23 4.46 2.37 -18.96
CA THR A 23 3.29 1.60 -18.58
C THR A 23 3.65 0.22 -18.01
N ASN A 24 4.90 -0.24 -18.17
CA ASN A 24 5.36 -1.52 -17.62
C ASN A 24 5.35 -1.58 -16.08
N ALA A 25 5.30 -0.43 -15.38
CA ALA A 25 5.07 -0.38 -13.93
C ALA A 25 3.59 -0.58 -13.53
N TYR A 26 2.68 -0.52 -14.50
CA TYR A 26 1.23 -0.43 -14.33
C TYR A 26 0.52 -1.42 -15.26
N GLY A 27 0.54 -2.70 -14.87
CA GLY A 27 -0.33 -3.76 -15.40
C GLY A 27 -0.35 -3.95 -16.92
N LEU A 28 -1.55 -4.21 -17.45
CA LEU A 28 -1.81 -4.67 -18.84
C LEU A 28 -2.07 -3.52 -19.82
N ILE A 29 -2.16 -2.27 -19.36
CA ILE A 29 -2.42 -1.12 -20.24
C ILE A 29 -1.11 -0.68 -20.88
N HIS A 30 -0.81 -1.18 -22.08
CA HIS A 30 0.47 -0.95 -22.75
C HIS A 30 0.59 0.44 -23.40
N SER A 31 -0.51 1.16 -23.60
CA SER A 31 -0.50 2.48 -24.23
C SER A 31 -1.56 3.45 -23.69
N ALA A 32 -1.36 4.75 -23.94
CA ALA A 32 -2.36 5.77 -23.66
C ALA A 32 -3.67 5.55 -24.45
N ASN A 33 -3.60 4.96 -25.65
CA ASN A 33 -4.77 4.65 -26.46
C ASN A 33 -5.62 3.54 -25.82
N ASP A 34 -4.97 2.54 -25.23
CA ASP A 34 -5.65 1.47 -24.48
C ASP A 34 -6.35 2.04 -23.26
N LEU A 35 -5.65 2.91 -22.51
CA LEU A 35 -6.21 3.61 -21.35
C LEU A 35 -7.46 4.41 -21.73
N VAL A 36 -7.39 5.20 -22.81
CA VAL A 36 -8.53 6.00 -23.28
C VAL A 36 -9.69 5.12 -23.76
N THR A 37 -9.39 3.99 -24.39
CA THR A 37 -10.42 3.04 -24.85
C THR A 37 -11.16 2.43 -23.68
N ILE A 38 -10.43 1.95 -22.67
CA ILE A 38 -11.03 1.38 -21.45
C ILE A 38 -11.78 2.47 -20.67
N TRP A 39 -11.22 3.68 -20.56
CA TRP A 39 -11.89 4.83 -19.96
C TRP A 39 -13.25 5.09 -20.58
N LYS A 40 -13.30 5.20 -21.93
CA LYS A 40 -14.55 5.46 -22.66
C LYS A 40 -15.57 4.36 -22.40
N LYS A 41 -15.13 3.10 -22.38
CA LYS A 41 -15.99 1.95 -22.04
C LYS A 41 -16.53 2.04 -20.62
N LEU A 42 -15.71 2.43 -19.64
CA LEU A 42 -16.14 2.60 -18.24
C LEU A 42 -17.18 3.72 -18.11
N VAL A 43 -16.95 4.87 -18.76
CA VAL A 43 -17.90 5.99 -18.78
C VAL A 43 -19.21 5.59 -19.46
N ALA A 44 -19.16 4.88 -20.59
CA ALA A 44 -20.36 4.36 -21.26
C ALA A 44 -21.17 3.41 -20.36
N ASN A 45 -20.48 2.67 -19.49
CA ASN A 45 -21.09 1.83 -18.45
C ASN A 45 -21.50 2.60 -17.19
N LYS A 46 -21.61 3.94 -17.25
CA LYS A 46 -22.01 4.84 -16.16
C LYS A 46 -21.04 4.83 -14.96
N PHE A 47 -19.78 4.48 -15.16
CA PHE A 47 -18.76 4.67 -14.14
C PHE A 47 -18.43 6.17 -14.02
N PRO A 48 -18.41 6.76 -12.82
CA PRO A 48 -18.36 8.22 -12.65
C PRO A 48 -16.94 8.80 -12.84
N LEU A 49 -16.18 8.33 -13.83
CA LEU A 49 -14.79 8.77 -14.06
C LEU A 49 -14.72 10.25 -14.47
N GLY A 50 -15.69 10.73 -15.24
CA GLY A 50 -15.73 12.13 -15.68
C GLY A 50 -15.88 13.08 -14.50
N GLU A 51 -16.84 12.80 -13.61
CA GLU A 51 -17.08 13.61 -12.43
C GLU A 51 -15.95 13.50 -11.40
N VAL A 52 -15.35 12.31 -11.27
CA VAL A 52 -14.15 12.10 -10.44
C VAL A 52 -12.98 12.94 -10.95
N LEU A 53 -12.76 12.98 -12.27
CA LEU A 53 -11.67 13.76 -12.86
C LEU A 53 -11.85 15.26 -12.63
N ILE A 54 -13.08 15.77 -12.86
CA ILE A 54 -13.44 17.17 -12.59
C ILE A 54 -13.22 17.50 -11.10
N LEU A 55 -13.61 16.59 -10.22
CA LEU A 55 -13.47 16.79 -8.78
C LEU A 55 -12.01 16.94 -8.36
N LEU A 56 -11.08 16.17 -8.95
CA LEU A 56 -9.67 16.11 -8.57
C LEU A 56 -8.86 17.34 -9.06
N ASN A 57 -9.12 17.86 -10.26
CA ASN A 57 -8.62 19.18 -10.72
C ASN A 57 -7.08 19.34 -10.85
N THR A 58 -6.34 18.29 -11.27
CA THR A 58 -4.93 18.19 -11.79
C THR A 58 -3.80 18.94 -11.05
N ALA A 59 -2.71 18.29 -10.59
CA ALA A 59 -1.64 17.74 -11.45
C ALA A 59 -1.04 16.37 -11.03
N ASP A 60 -1.25 15.88 -9.78
CA ASP A 60 -0.64 14.62 -9.29
C ASP A 60 -1.65 13.46 -9.14
N GLU A 61 -2.92 13.70 -9.45
CA GLU A 61 -4.05 12.81 -9.17
C GLU A 61 -4.55 11.96 -10.37
N PRO A 62 -4.20 12.24 -11.66
CA PRO A 62 -4.55 11.36 -12.78
C PRO A 62 -3.96 9.95 -12.66
N ILE A 63 -2.84 9.81 -11.94
CA ILE A 63 -2.13 8.54 -11.79
C ILE A 63 -2.99 7.51 -11.04
N GLU A 64 -3.74 7.93 -10.02
CA GLU A 64 -4.59 7.02 -9.25
C GLU A 64 -5.79 6.54 -10.07
N ILE A 65 -6.33 7.39 -10.95
CA ILE A 65 -7.39 6.98 -11.87
C ILE A 65 -6.82 5.97 -12.89
N ALA A 66 -5.67 6.26 -13.49
CA ALA A 66 -5.04 5.36 -14.45
C ALA A 66 -4.71 3.99 -13.82
N ARG A 67 -4.13 3.99 -12.61
CA ARG A 67 -3.86 2.76 -11.83
C ARG A 67 -5.14 1.99 -11.51
N THR A 68 -6.22 2.69 -11.17
CA THR A 68 -7.51 2.03 -10.92
C THR A 68 -8.06 1.38 -12.20
N ILE A 69 -7.98 2.06 -13.34
CA ILE A 69 -8.47 1.53 -14.63
C ILE A 69 -7.67 0.29 -15.04
N ASP A 70 -6.35 0.36 -14.91
CA ASP A 70 -5.45 -0.76 -15.16
C ASP A 70 -5.75 -1.97 -14.25
N ALA A 71 -5.91 -1.74 -12.95
CA ALA A 71 -6.24 -2.79 -12.00
C ALA A 71 -7.63 -3.42 -12.28
N LEU A 72 -8.61 -2.59 -12.68
CA LEU A 72 -9.93 -3.06 -13.08
C LEU A 72 -9.86 -3.96 -14.32
N GLU A 73 -9.14 -3.54 -15.37
CA GLU A 73 -9.01 -4.34 -16.58
C GLU A 73 -8.24 -5.64 -16.32
N SER A 74 -7.17 -5.56 -15.53
CA SER A 74 -6.31 -6.69 -15.18
C SER A 74 -7.03 -7.76 -14.38
N CYS A 75 -8.05 -7.43 -13.58
CA CYS A 75 -8.73 -8.39 -12.73
C CYS A 75 -9.99 -9.02 -13.35
N ARG A 76 -10.38 -8.66 -14.58
CA ARG A 76 -11.66 -9.08 -15.18
C ARG A 76 -11.84 -10.59 -15.29
N PHE A 77 -10.74 -11.34 -15.34
CA PHE A 77 -10.75 -12.80 -15.45
C PHE A 77 -10.91 -13.52 -14.11
N ILE A 78 -10.79 -12.80 -12.98
CA ILE A 78 -10.88 -13.38 -11.63
C ILE A 78 -12.35 -13.49 -11.23
N LYS A 79 -12.74 -14.67 -10.73
CA LYS A 79 -14.12 -14.92 -10.28
C LYS A 79 -14.52 -13.95 -9.16
N GLY A 80 -15.74 -13.42 -9.25
CA GLY A 80 -16.28 -12.43 -8.30
C GLY A 80 -15.91 -10.97 -8.60
N PHE A 81 -15.11 -10.71 -9.65
CA PHE A 81 -14.70 -9.35 -10.06
C PHE A 81 -15.87 -8.38 -10.25
N GLU A 82 -16.95 -8.80 -10.92
CA GLU A 82 -18.11 -7.95 -11.21
C GLU A 82 -18.72 -7.33 -9.95
N GLY A 83 -18.72 -8.07 -8.83
CA GLY A 83 -19.15 -7.56 -7.53
C GLY A 83 -18.29 -6.39 -7.06
N ARG A 84 -16.96 -6.52 -7.15
CA ARG A 84 -15.99 -5.46 -6.79
C ARG A 84 -16.10 -4.24 -7.68
N TYR A 85 -16.28 -4.46 -8.99
CA TYR A 85 -16.52 -3.39 -9.97
C TYR A 85 -17.77 -2.57 -9.63
N ILE A 86 -18.91 -3.23 -9.42
CA ILE A 86 -20.19 -2.58 -9.09
C ILE A 86 -20.08 -1.79 -7.78
N ASP A 87 -19.38 -2.36 -6.80
CA ASP A 87 -19.18 -1.76 -5.49
C ASP A 87 -18.34 -0.49 -5.52
N LEU A 88 -17.22 -0.51 -6.25
CA LEU A 88 -16.39 0.68 -6.44
C LEU A 88 -17.18 1.76 -7.17
N LYS A 89 -17.87 1.40 -8.24
CA LYS A 89 -18.75 2.29 -9.00
C LYS A 89 -19.78 2.95 -8.08
N LYS A 90 -20.51 2.18 -7.28
CA LYS A 90 -21.52 2.67 -6.34
C LYS A 90 -20.92 3.62 -5.30
N LYS A 91 -19.75 3.27 -4.75
CA LYS A 91 -19.04 4.09 -3.76
C LYS A 91 -18.63 5.44 -4.34
N LEU A 92 -17.99 5.45 -5.51
CA LEU A 92 -17.58 6.70 -6.18
C LEU A 92 -18.79 7.55 -6.57
N SER A 93 -19.84 6.94 -7.13
CA SER A 93 -21.07 7.66 -7.46
C SER A 93 -21.71 8.31 -6.23
N SER A 94 -21.68 7.63 -5.08
CA SER A 94 -22.17 8.18 -3.83
C SER A 94 -21.35 9.38 -3.37
N ILE A 95 -20.02 9.32 -3.45
CA ILE A 95 -19.14 10.41 -3.00
C ILE A 95 -19.33 11.66 -3.88
N VAL A 96 -19.38 11.48 -5.19
CA VAL A 96 -19.58 12.58 -6.14
C VAL A 96 -20.91 13.30 -5.89
N LYS A 97 -21.99 12.53 -5.67
CA LYS A 97 -23.36 13.05 -5.47
C LYS A 97 -23.64 13.64 -4.08
N GLN A 98 -22.74 13.52 -3.11
CA GLN A 98 -22.96 14.06 -1.76
C GLN A 98 -22.98 15.59 -1.77
N ASN A 99 -24.12 16.24 -1.52
CA ASN A 99 -24.18 17.71 -1.54
C ASN A 99 -23.63 18.39 -0.27
N ASN A 100 -23.55 17.65 0.85
CA ASN A 100 -23.28 18.22 2.17
C ASN A 100 -21.79 18.20 2.60
N SER A 101 -20.87 17.93 1.67
CA SER A 101 -19.44 17.81 1.97
C SER A 101 -18.63 18.80 1.14
N THR A 102 -17.61 19.41 1.76
CA THR A 102 -16.67 20.30 1.07
C THR A 102 -15.95 19.58 -0.07
N THR A 103 -15.57 20.31 -1.12
CA THR A 103 -14.80 19.77 -2.26
C THR A 103 -13.54 19.03 -1.80
N LYS A 104 -12.84 19.58 -0.79
CA LYS A 104 -11.66 18.94 -0.20
C LYS A 104 -11.98 17.57 0.40
N LYS A 105 -13.02 17.48 1.23
CA LYS A 105 -13.43 16.21 1.85
C LYS A 105 -13.85 15.17 0.79
N LYS A 106 -14.55 15.61 -0.26
CA LYS A 106 -14.89 14.72 -1.39
C LYS A 106 -13.65 14.18 -2.09
N LYS A 107 -12.68 15.04 -2.39
CA LYS A 107 -11.39 14.64 -3.00
C LYS A 107 -10.70 13.58 -2.16
N GLU A 108 -10.56 13.81 -0.86
CA GLU A 108 -9.95 12.85 0.08
C GLU A 108 -10.69 11.50 0.07
N CYS A 109 -12.02 11.51 0.11
CA CYS A 109 -12.82 10.29 0.04
C CYS A 109 -12.68 9.55 -1.30
N VAL A 110 -12.63 10.27 -2.42
CA VAL A 110 -12.42 9.68 -3.76
C VAL A 110 -11.04 9.05 -3.85
N LEU A 111 -9.98 9.77 -3.48
CA LEU A 111 -8.61 9.26 -3.50
C LEU A 111 -8.47 8.01 -2.64
N LEU A 112 -9.05 8.02 -1.44
CA LEU A 112 -9.06 6.85 -0.58
C LEU A 112 -9.80 5.67 -1.22
N ALA A 113 -10.96 5.91 -1.83
CA ALA A 113 -11.73 4.86 -2.50
C ALA A 113 -10.98 4.24 -3.69
N LEU A 114 -10.35 5.07 -4.53
CA LEU A 114 -9.55 4.63 -5.68
C LEU A 114 -8.31 3.85 -5.22
N SER A 115 -7.55 4.39 -4.27
CA SER A 115 -6.30 3.78 -3.80
C SER A 115 -6.57 2.42 -3.13
N THR A 116 -7.55 2.35 -2.23
CA THR A 116 -7.90 1.08 -1.56
C THR A 116 -8.34 0.01 -2.55
N ALA A 117 -9.18 0.37 -3.54
CA ALA A 117 -9.64 -0.59 -4.54
C ALA A 117 -8.51 -1.00 -5.50
N THR A 118 -7.65 -0.06 -5.88
CA THR A 118 -6.47 -0.34 -6.71
C THR A 118 -5.55 -1.34 -6.02
N ASP A 119 -5.23 -1.12 -4.74
CA ASP A 119 -4.33 -2.00 -4.00
C ASP A 119 -4.93 -3.41 -3.82
N GLU A 120 -6.22 -3.50 -3.49
CA GLU A 120 -6.95 -4.76 -3.41
C GLU A 120 -6.89 -5.54 -4.74
N LEU A 121 -7.22 -4.88 -5.85
CA LEU A 121 -7.22 -5.47 -7.18
C LEU A 121 -5.81 -5.86 -7.63
N ARG A 122 -4.80 -5.03 -7.37
CA ARG A 122 -3.40 -5.36 -7.71
C ARG A 122 -2.92 -6.58 -6.94
N ILE A 123 -3.21 -6.67 -5.64
CA ILE A 123 -2.93 -7.87 -4.85
C ILE A 123 -3.61 -9.11 -5.45
N ALA A 124 -4.88 -8.99 -5.81
CA ALA A 124 -5.62 -10.09 -6.41
C ALA A 124 -5.00 -10.54 -7.75
N TYR A 125 -4.65 -9.59 -8.61
CA TYR A 125 -3.99 -9.84 -9.88
C TYR A 125 -2.64 -10.55 -9.69
N MET A 126 -1.79 -10.05 -8.78
CA MET A 126 -0.50 -10.66 -8.47
C MET A 126 -0.64 -12.12 -8.06
N ILE A 127 -1.53 -12.41 -7.11
CA ILE A 127 -1.77 -13.76 -6.60
C ILE A 127 -2.32 -14.65 -7.72
N SER A 128 -3.27 -14.17 -8.51
CA SER A 128 -3.84 -14.95 -9.59
C SER A 128 -2.81 -15.28 -10.68
N LYS A 129 -1.91 -14.35 -11.02
CA LYS A 129 -0.82 -14.58 -11.98
C LYS A 129 0.24 -15.58 -11.49
N MET A 130 0.33 -15.82 -10.18
CA MET A 130 1.17 -16.89 -9.62
C MET A 130 0.54 -18.29 -9.75
N GLY A 131 -0.64 -18.41 -10.35
CA GLY A 131 -1.33 -19.68 -10.60
C GLY A 131 -2.25 -20.13 -9.48
N TYR A 132 -2.49 -19.27 -8.48
CA TYR A 132 -3.41 -19.61 -7.40
C TYR A 132 -4.88 -19.43 -7.83
N PRO A 133 -5.77 -20.37 -7.44
CA PRO A 133 -7.21 -20.27 -7.69
C PRO A 133 -7.84 -19.26 -6.71
N LEU A 134 -7.64 -17.97 -6.99
CA LEU A 134 -8.16 -16.85 -6.20
C LEU A 134 -9.57 -16.47 -6.66
N GLU A 135 -10.46 -16.19 -5.71
CA GLU A 135 -11.77 -15.60 -5.98
C GLU A 135 -12.04 -14.41 -5.05
N PHE A 136 -12.69 -13.37 -5.58
CA PHE A 136 -13.20 -12.28 -4.75
C PHE A 136 -14.44 -12.74 -3.98
N ARG A 137 -14.50 -12.40 -2.69
CA ARG A 137 -15.70 -12.59 -1.87
C ARG A 137 -16.62 -11.38 -1.90
N ASN A 138 -17.87 -11.61 -1.49
CA ASN A 138 -18.82 -10.57 -1.14
C ASN A 138 -18.37 -9.89 0.17
N ARG A 139 -18.32 -8.55 0.19
CA ARG A 139 -17.73 -7.64 1.19
C ARG A 139 -18.04 -7.84 2.69
N LYS A 140 -18.90 -8.78 3.07
CA LYS A 140 -19.12 -9.13 4.49
C LYS A 140 -18.09 -10.16 4.90
N GLY A 141 -16.87 -9.71 5.19
CA GLY A 141 -15.76 -10.57 5.58
C GLY A 141 -14.53 -10.38 4.70
N PRO A 142 -13.63 -11.39 4.67
CA PRO A 142 -12.34 -11.33 3.99
C PRO A 142 -12.47 -10.99 2.52
N ASP A 143 -11.50 -10.27 1.97
CA ASP A 143 -11.55 -9.85 0.58
C ASP A 143 -11.56 -11.00 -0.42
N PHE A 144 -10.80 -12.06 -0.14
CA PHE A 144 -10.57 -13.17 -1.06
C PHE A 144 -10.72 -14.53 -0.39
N ILE A 145 -10.90 -15.53 -1.26
CA ILE A 145 -10.61 -16.92 -0.95
C ILE A 145 -9.55 -17.45 -1.90
N ILE A 146 -8.77 -18.41 -1.42
CA ILE A 146 -7.83 -19.18 -2.22
C ILE A 146 -8.01 -20.68 -1.92
N GLY A 147 -7.97 -21.50 -2.97
CA GLY A 147 -8.09 -22.95 -2.87
C GLY A 147 -9.51 -23.46 -3.11
N SER A 148 -9.59 -24.70 -3.63
CA SER A 148 -10.84 -25.39 -3.97
C SER A 148 -11.33 -26.34 -2.87
N GLU A 149 -10.42 -27.02 -2.18
CA GLU A 149 -10.74 -28.03 -1.15
C GLU A 149 -10.50 -27.53 0.27
N GLN A 150 -9.39 -26.84 0.49
CA GLN A 150 -9.08 -26.14 1.75
C GLN A 150 -9.13 -24.64 1.49
N ILE A 151 -10.32 -24.08 1.72
CA ILE A 151 -10.58 -22.64 1.55
C ILE A 151 -9.77 -21.89 2.61
N VAL A 152 -8.79 -21.11 2.17
CA VAL A 152 -8.08 -20.15 3.01
C VAL A 152 -8.64 -18.76 2.74
N LEU A 153 -8.88 -18.01 3.81
CA LEU A 153 -9.43 -16.66 3.77
C LEU A 153 -8.31 -15.63 3.80
N LEU A 154 -8.40 -14.63 2.91
CA LEU A 154 -7.37 -13.62 2.74
C LEU A 154 -7.99 -12.23 2.79
N GLU A 155 -7.32 -11.30 3.45
CA GLU A 155 -7.77 -9.91 3.56
C GLU A 155 -6.70 -8.97 3.02
N ALA A 156 -7.03 -8.16 2.02
CA ALA A 156 -6.12 -7.12 1.54
C ALA A 156 -6.16 -5.93 2.49
N LYS A 157 -4.98 -5.50 2.93
CA LYS A 157 -4.81 -4.26 3.67
C LYS A 157 -3.83 -3.39 2.92
N SER A 158 -4.19 -2.12 2.75
CA SER A 158 -3.27 -1.10 2.27
C SER A 158 -3.01 -0.11 3.39
N ARG A 159 -1.73 0.23 3.57
CA ARG A 159 -1.36 1.38 4.35
C ARG A 159 -1.32 2.59 3.42
N PHE A 160 -2.42 3.34 3.34
CA PHE A 160 -2.41 4.65 2.71
C PHE A 160 -1.64 5.63 3.63
N ASN A 161 -0.31 5.55 3.64
CA ASN A 161 0.52 6.44 4.44
C ASN A 161 1.29 7.39 3.51
N ARG A 162 0.78 8.61 3.35
CA ARG A 162 1.55 9.73 2.78
C ARG A 162 2.36 10.48 3.84
N LYS A 163 2.25 10.12 5.12
CA LYS A 163 3.04 10.77 6.17
C LYS A 163 4.46 10.25 6.05
N HIS A 164 5.31 11.13 5.54
CA HIS A 164 6.75 10.95 5.46
C HIS A 164 7.29 10.71 6.86
N PHE A 165 8.50 10.14 6.92
CA PHE A 165 9.35 10.03 8.10
C PHE A 165 9.05 11.12 9.12
N GLY A 166 8.93 10.75 10.40
CA GLY A 166 8.87 11.72 11.48
C GLY A 166 9.99 12.74 11.28
N GLY A 167 9.65 13.94 10.82
CA GLY A 167 10.60 14.99 10.44
C GLY A 167 11.66 14.63 9.39
N MET A 168 12.25 15.63 8.74
CA MET A 168 13.60 15.47 8.20
C MET A 168 14.57 15.53 9.39
N SER A 169 15.25 14.43 9.69
CA SER A 169 16.38 14.45 10.63
C SER A 169 17.66 14.80 9.89
N SER A 170 18.50 15.65 10.48
CA SER A 170 19.88 15.87 10.01
C SER A 170 20.84 14.76 10.44
N LYS A 171 20.37 13.81 11.26
CA LYS A 171 21.15 12.68 11.77
C LYS A 171 21.00 11.47 10.85
N SER A 172 22.11 10.78 10.60
CA SER A 172 22.10 9.50 9.89
C SER A 172 21.88 8.35 10.88
N ALA A 173 20.95 7.46 10.58
CA ALA A 173 20.76 6.22 11.32
C ALA A 173 21.31 5.04 10.49
N LYS A 174 22.09 4.18 11.13
CA LYS A 174 22.42 2.87 10.56
C LYS A 174 21.32 1.90 10.98
N LEU A 175 20.56 1.41 10.01
CA LEU A 175 19.50 0.44 10.25
C LEU A 175 19.97 -0.96 9.82
N THR A 176 19.90 -1.93 10.73
CA THR A 176 20.16 -3.33 10.39
C THR A 176 18.93 -3.97 9.76
N GLU A 177 19.09 -5.15 9.18
CA GLU A 177 17.95 -5.92 8.67
C GLU A 177 16.89 -6.18 9.77
N ARG A 178 17.34 -6.42 11.01
CA ARG A 178 16.47 -6.56 12.17
C ARG A 178 15.66 -5.28 12.43
N GLY A 179 16.31 -4.12 12.40
CA GLY A 179 15.64 -2.82 12.54
C GLY A 179 14.59 -2.60 11.44
N ILE A 180 14.90 -2.97 10.19
CA ILE A 180 13.94 -2.92 9.07
C ILE A 180 12.72 -3.81 9.36
N PHE A 181 12.93 -5.07 9.74
CA PHE A 181 11.83 -5.99 10.07
C PHE A 181 10.96 -5.49 11.22
N SER A 182 11.58 -4.93 12.27
CA SER A 182 10.86 -4.33 13.39
C SER A 182 9.94 -3.19 12.96
N LEU A 183 10.42 -2.31 12.08
CA LEU A 183 9.63 -1.19 11.55
C LEU A 183 8.49 -1.67 10.66
N LEU A 184 8.70 -2.71 9.85
CA LEU A 184 7.65 -3.36 9.05
C LEU A 184 6.56 -4.00 9.93
N CYS A 185 6.95 -4.63 11.05
CA CYS A 185 6.00 -5.16 12.03
C CYS A 185 5.17 -4.04 12.66
N ARG A 186 5.81 -2.92 13.05
CA ARG A 186 5.12 -1.73 13.57
C ARG A 186 4.10 -1.19 12.59
N ASP A 187 4.47 -1.10 11.32
CA ASP A 187 3.60 -0.59 10.26
C ASP A 187 2.37 -1.46 10.00
N SER A 188 2.54 -2.78 10.16
CA SER A 188 1.51 -3.77 9.88
C SER A 188 0.58 -4.00 11.07
N PHE A 189 1.07 -3.83 12.30
CA PHE A 189 0.35 -4.12 13.53
C PHE A 189 -1.07 -3.50 13.60
N PRO A 190 -1.29 -2.21 13.30
CA PRO A 190 -2.62 -1.59 13.38
C PRO A 190 -3.66 -2.20 12.43
N LEU A 191 -3.21 -2.90 11.39
CA LEU A 191 -4.08 -3.50 10.38
C LEU A 191 -4.57 -4.89 10.79
N LEU A 192 -3.90 -5.52 11.77
CA LEU A 192 -4.13 -6.91 12.14
C LEU A 192 -5.45 -7.10 12.88
N GLU A 193 -5.82 -6.19 13.77
CA GLU A 193 -7.10 -6.27 14.52
C GLU A 193 -8.27 -6.36 13.54
N ARG A 194 -8.31 -5.44 12.57
CA ARG A 194 -9.35 -5.46 11.55
C ARG A 194 -9.30 -6.72 10.69
N ALA A 195 -8.11 -7.17 10.29
CA ALA A 195 -7.98 -8.34 9.42
C ALA A 195 -8.46 -9.63 10.11
N PHE A 196 -7.99 -9.90 11.33
CA PHE A 196 -8.22 -11.16 12.01
C PHE A 196 -9.45 -11.13 12.93
N SER A 197 -9.66 -10.06 13.70
CA SER A 197 -10.76 -10.00 14.67
C SER A 197 -12.08 -9.59 14.02
N GLU A 198 -12.07 -8.60 13.13
CA GLU A 198 -13.29 -8.13 12.46
C GLU A 198 -13.62 -8.95 11.21
N GLN A 199 -12.65 -9.11 10.30
CA GLN A 199 -12.90 -9.83 9.04
C GLN A 199 -12.76 -11.35 9.17
N LYS A 200 -12.17 -11.88 10.25
CA LYS A 200 -11.98 -13.33 10.47
C LYS A 200 -11.21 -14.00 9.32
N THR A 201 -10.14 -13.34 8.87
CA THR A 201 -9.24 -13.89 7.84
C THR A 201 -8.28 -14.92 8.43
N ASN A 202 -7.65 -15.74 7.57
CA ASN A 202 -6.51 -16.59 7.96
C ASN A 202 -5.17 -15.94 7.61
N ILE A 203 -5.13 -15.21 6.49
CA ILE A 203 -3.95 -14.50 6.03
C ILE A 203 -4.28 -13.02 5.83
N ALA A 204 -3.48 -12.14 6.40
CA ALA A 204 -3.54 -10.71 6.07
C ALA A 204 -2.48 -10.38 5.00
N LEU A 205 -2.92 -9.84 3.87
CA LEU A 205 -2.07 -9.41 2.76
C LEU A 205 -1.85 -7.90 2.88
N VAL A 206 -0.72 -7.49 3.44
CA VAL A 206 -0.44 -6.09 3.76
C VAL A 206 0.43 -5.47 2.68
N ASN A 207 -0.16 -4.62 1.84
CA ASN A 207 0.57 -3.83 0.87
C ASN A 207 1.31 -2.66 1.56
N LEU A 208 2.64 -2.74 1.55
CA LEU A 208 3.58 -1.77 2.10
C LEU A 208 4.37 -1.06 1.00
N SER A 209 3.93 -1.10 -0.26
CA SER A 209 4.58 -0.39 -1.38
C SER A 209 4.57 1.13 -1.20
N HIS A 210 3.66 1.63 -0.37
CA HIS A 210 3.58 3.03 0.04
C HIS A 210 4.23 3.29 1.42
N SER A 211 4.82 2.27 2.05
CA SER A 211 5.62 2.42 3.26
C SER A 211 7.07 2.71 2.89
N GLU A 212 7.63 3.75 3.49
CA GLU A 212 9.04 4.09 3.36
C GLU A 212 9.95 2.96 3.86
N TYR A 213 9.52 2.17 4.86
CA TYR A 213 10.28 1.01 5.34
C TYR A 213 10.22 -0.17 4.36
N GLY A 214 9.12 -0.30 3.61
CA GLY A 214 9.03 -1.24 2.50
C GLY A 214 10.08 -0.93 1.42
N LEU A 215 10.25 0.35 1.09
CA LEU A 215 11.30 0.81 0.15
C LEU A 215 12.71 0.54 0.69
N ILE A 216 12.95 0.74 1.99
CA ILE A 216 14.25 0.42 2.61
C ILE A 216 14.53 -1.09 2.53
N LEU A 217 13.53 -1.95 2.75
CA LEU A 217 13.72 -3.40 2.61
C LEU A 217 14.04 -3.77 1.15
N ALA A 218 13.33 -3.20 0.17
CA ALA A 218 13.61 -3.43 -1.24
C ALA A 218 15.03 -3.01 -1.60
N ALA A 219 15.47 -1.82 -1.20
CA ALA A 219 16.83 -1.33 -1.41
C ALA A 219 17.88 -2.23 -0.73
N HIS A 220 17.61 -2.67 0.51
CA HIS A 220 18.48 -3.61 1.22
C HIS A 220 18.59 -4.96 0.50
N SER A 221 17.48 -5.47 -0.04
CA SER A 221 17.42 -6.71 -0.81
C SER A 221 18.30 -6.63 -2.06
N TYR A 222 18.17 -5.55 -2.84
CA TYR A 222 18.97 -5.30 -4.04
C TYR A 222 20.47 -5.18 -3.72
N ALA A 223 20.83 -4.46 -2.67
CA ALA A 223 22.24 -4.26 -2.30
C ALA A 223 22.94 -5.54 -1.81
N ASN A 224 22.19 -6.54 -1.33
CA ASN A 224 22.74 -7.75 -0.71
C ASN A 224 22.42 -9.04 -1.49
N ASP A 225 21.91 -8.93 -2.73
CA ASP A 225 21.46 -10.05 -3.57
C ASP A 225 20.54 -11.04 -2.83
N ARG A 226 19.71 -10.53 -1.91
CA ARG A 226 18.68 -11.33 -1.24
C ARG A 226 17.43 -11.35 -2.08
N LYS A 227 16.74 -12.50 -2.08
CA LYS A 227 15.48 -12.69 -2.80
C LYS A 227 14.34 -12.88 -1.80
N PHE A 228 13.54 -11.84 -1.60
CA PHE A 228 12.25 -11.93 -0.89
C PHE A 228 11.15 -12.26 -1.89
N GLU A 229 11.02 -13.53 -2.27
CA GLU A 229 10.06 -13.94 -3.30
C GLU A 229 8.62 -13.96 -2.77
N LEU A 230 7.74 -13.16 -3.39
CA LEU A 230 6.33 -13.11 -2.99
C LEU A 230 5.60 -14.44 -3.12
N LYS A 231 5.91 -15.24 -4.16
CA LYS A 231 5.28 -16.55 -4.32
C LYS A 231 5.63 -17.47 -3.15
N LYS A 232 6.92 -17.53 -2.76
CA LYS A 232 7.38 -18.34 -1.63
C LYS A 232 6.74 -17.88 -0.32
N ALA A 233 6.68 -16.58 -0.08
CA ALA A 233 6.00 -16.04 1.11
C ALA A 233 4.52 -16.46 1.17
N LEU A 234 3.82 -16.47 0.03
CA LEU A 234 2.44 -16.97 -0.04
C LEU A 234 2.35 -18.48 0.16
N ASP A 235 3.24 -19.28 -0.45
CA ASP A 235 3.28 -20.73 -0.25
C ASP A 235 3.47 -21.07 1.24
N ASP A 236 4.41 -20.40 1.91
CA ASP A 236 4.68 -20.58 3.33
C ASP A 236 3.50 -20.13 4.21
N ALA A 237 2.84 -19.02 3.85
CA ALA A 237 1.66 -18.51 4.55
C ALA A 237 0.46 -19.46 4.43
N LEU A 238 0.27 -20.05 3.25
CA LEU A 238 -0.77 -21.05 2.99
C LEU A 238 -0.50 -22.33 3.78
N ALA A 239 0.75 -22.79 3.82
CA ALA A 239 1.14 -23.95 4.62
C ALA A 239 0.84 -23.72 6.12
N LEU A 240 1.22 -22.54 6.64
CA LEU A 240 0.99 -22.16 8.03
C LEU A 240 -0.51 -22.00 8.36
N SER A 241 -1.29 -21.43 7.44
CA SER A 241 -2.75 -21.36 7.58
C SER A 241 -3.40 -22.74 7.62
N ARG A 242 -2.91 -23.71 6.83
CA ARG A 242 -3.41 -25.08 6.83
C ARG A 242 -3.07 -25.84 8.11
N SER A 243 -2.01 -25.46 8.82
CA SER A 243 -1.74 -25.96 10.17
C SER A 243 -2.53 -25.25 11.28
N GLY A 244 -3.44 -24.33 10.92
CA GLY A 244 -4.31 -23.63 11.87
C GLY A 244 -3.71 -22.37 12.49
N GLU A 245 -2.64 -21.82 11.90
CA GLU A 245 -1.99 -20.61 12.39
C GLU A 245 -2.20 -19.41 11.45
N ASP A 246 -2.58 -18.27 12.05
CA ASP A 246 -2.74 -17.00 11.33
C ASP A 246 -1.38 -16.45 10.87
N SER A 247 -1.34 -15.96 9.63
CA SER A 247 -0.11 -15.40 9.04
C SER A 247 -0.34 -14.06 8.35
N VAL A 248 0.73 -13.32 8.17
CA VAL A 248 0.73 -12.04 7.47
C VAL A 248 1.75 -12.11 6.36
N VAL A 249 1.35 -11.70 5.16
CA VAL A 249 2.26 -11.53 4.04
C VAL A 249 2.39 -10.04 3.77
N LEU A 250 3.60 -9.52 3.97
CA LEU A 250 3.96 -8.16 3.65
C LEU A 250 4.36 -8.10 2.18
N ILE A 251 3.68 -7.26 1.41
CA ILE A 251 3.84 -7.13 -0.04
C ILE A 251 4.45 -5.77 -0.34
N ILE A 252 5.54 -5.75 -1.11
CA ILE A 252 6.21 -4.52 -1.54
C ILE A 252 6.39 -4.61 -3.05
N GLU A 253 5.76 -3.70 -3.78
CA GLU A 253 5.98 -3.48 -5.20
C GLU A 253 7.26 -2.66 -5.38
N SER A 254 8.16 -3.13 -6.24
CA SER A 254 9.38 -2.39 -6.55
C SER A 254 9.06 -1.08 -7.27
N SER A 255 9.74 0.00 -6.89
CA SER A 255 9.67 1.28 -7.60
C SER A 255 10.71 1.32 -8.72
N GLY A 256 10.39 1.96 -9.85
CA GLY A 256 11.33 2.16 -10.95
C GLY A 256 11.13 1.29 -12.20
N GLY A 257 9.96 0.66 -12.37
CA GLY A 257 9.60 0.00 -13.64
C GLY A 257 10.01 -1.47 -13.77
N SER A 258 10.54 -2.09 -12.72
CA SER A 258 10.63 -3.54 -12.61
C SER A 258 9.27 -4.13 -12.24
N SER A 259 8.91 -5.28 -12.81
CA SER A 259 7.72 -6.06 -12.43
C SER A 259 7.91 -6.92 -11.18
N ASP A 260 9.00 -6.71 -10.44
CA ASP A 260 9.37 -7.55 -9.31
C ASP A 260 8.54 -7.18 -8.07
N TYR A 261 8.01 -8.22 -7.44
CA TYR A 261 7.22 -8.13 -6.21
C TYR A 261 7.96 -8.84 -5.08
N PHE A 262 8.18 -8.10 -4.00
CA PHE A 262 8.77 -8.65 -2.80
C PHE A 262 7.69 -9.12 -1.85
N GLY A 263 7.93 -10.26 -1.20
CA GLY A 263 7.07 -10.77 -0.16
C GLY A 263 7.84 -11.29 1.05
N LEU A 264 7.32 -10.97 2.22
CA LEU A 264 7.77 -11.53 3.48
C LEU A 264 6.59 -12.14 4.22
N MET A 265 6.71 -13.41 4.57
CA MET A 265 5.75 -14.08 5.45
C MET A 265 6.22 -13.97 6.90
N LEU A 266 5.31 -13.56 7.79
CA LEU A 266 5.51 -13.60 9.22
C LEU A 266 4.28 -14.22 9.90
N PRO A 267 4.44 -15.08 10.92
CA PRO A 267 3.35 -15.47 11.80
C PRO A 267 2.74 -14.22 12.45
N ARG A 268 1.41 -14.20 12.61
CA ARG A 268 0.71 -13.08 13.26
C ARG A 268 1.31 -12.73 14.63
N LYS A 269 1.61 -13.75 15.44
CA LYS A 269 2.20 -13.60 16.78
C LYS A 269 3.56 -12.86 16.74
N THR A 270 4.34 -13.04 15.69
CA THR A 270 5.64 -12.37 15.53
C THR A 270 5.44 -10.87 15.32
N ILE A 271 4.48 -10.48 14.48
CA ILE A 271 4.16 -9.05 14.27
C ILE A 271 3.58 -8.45 15.55
N GLU A 272 2.69 -9.14 16.26
CA GLU A 272 2.16 -8.66 17.53
C GLU A 272 3.26 -8.48 18.58
N ALA A 273 4.19 -9.44 18.70
CA ALA A 273 5.28 -9.40 19.69
C ALA A 273 6.32 -8.29 19.44
N ILE A 274 6.44 -7.79 18.22
CA ILE A 274 7.42 -6.75 17.84
C ILE A 274 6.73 -5.41 17.58
N GLY A 275 5.68 -5.41 16.77
CA GLY A 275 4.95 -4.22 16.34
C GLY A 275 4.13 -3.57 17.44
N SER A 276 3.51 -4.35 18.34
CA SER A 276 2.73 -3.78 19.45
C SER A 276 3.59 -2.93 20.40
N PRO A 277 4.76 -3.39 20.88
CA PRO A 277 5.64 -2.56 21.69
C PRO A 277 6.07 -1.26 21.00
N LEU A 278 6.45 -1.32 19.72
CA LEU A 278 6.86 -0.12 18.98
C LEU A 278 5.73 0.89 18.84
N TRP A 279 4.52 0.39 18.56
CA TRP A 279 3.33 1.23 18.48
C TRP A 279 3.00 1.91 19.81
N GLU A 280 3.13 1.19 20.92
CA GLU A 280 2.91 1.73 22.27
C GLU A 280 3.98 2.78 22.65
N ILE A 281 5.26 2.51 22.38
CA ILE A 281 6.36 3.49 22.61
C ILE A 281 6.08 4.79 21.84
N GLU A 282 5.78 4.68 20.55
CA GLU A 282 5.48 5.84 19.69
C GLU A 282 4.31 6.66 20.24
N ASN A 283 3.25 6.00 20.72
CA ASN A 283 2.09 6.68 21.30
C ASN A 283 2.41 7.36 22.63
N ILE A 284 3.24 6.76 23.49
CA ILE A 284 3.67 7.37 24.76
C ILE A 284 4.51 8.61 24.48
N LEU A 285 5.50 8.52 23.60
CA LEU A 285 6.40 9.63 23.27
C LEU A 285 5.63 10.80 22.63
N LYS A 286 4.71 10.50 21.69
CA LYS A 286 3.81 11.52 21.12
C LYS A 286 2.95 12.22 22.17
N LYS A 287 2.40 11.48 23.13
CA LYS A 287 1.61 12.07 24.23
C LYS A 287 2.44 12.96 25.15
N LYS A 288 3.72 12.65 25.33
CA LYS A 288 4.66 13.48 26.09
C LYS A 288 5.13 14.72 25.32
N GLY A 289 4.76 14.86 24.04
CA GLY A 289 5.19 15.98 23.19
C GLY A 289 6.64 15.86 22.73
N GLU A 290 7.26 14.69 22.90
CA GLU A 290 8.64 14.46 22.46
C GLU A 290 8.69 14.42 20.93
N PRO A 291 9.59 15.19 20.29
CA PRO A 291 9.81 15.09 18.86
C PRO A 291 10.40 13.71 18.58
N LEU A 292 9.68 12.90 17.81
CA LEU A 292 10.15 11.59 17.38
C LEU A 292 10.48 11.66 15.90
N ASP A 293 11.78 11.56 15.58
CA ASP A 293 12.22 11.54 14.20
C ASP A 293 12.53 10.12 13.68
N PHE A 294 12.91 10.00 12.40
CA PHE A 294 13.33 8.71 11.84
C PHE A 294 14.52 8.09 12.58
N TYR A 295 15.49 8.90 13.01
CA TYR A 295 16.67 8.40 13.71
C TYR A 295 16.29 7.74 15.03
N ASP A 296 15.39 8.37 15.79
CA ASP A 296 14.91 7.82 17.06
C ASP A 296 14.12 6.51 16.83
N LEU A 297 13.23 6.50 15.83
CA LEU A 297 12.47 5.30 15.46
C LEU A 297 13.36 4.15 15.00
N ALA A 298 14.37 4.44 14.19
CA ALA A 298 15.35 3.47 13.72
C ALA A 298 16.11 2.84 14.90
N HIS A 299 16.54 3.66 15.86
CA HIS A 299 17.27 3.18 17.03
C HIS A 299 16.39 2.35 17.98
N ILE A 300 15.14 2.77 18.21
CA ILE A 300 14.17 1.99 18.99
C ILE A 300 13.87 0.64 18.33
N ALA A 301 13.78 0.61 16.99
CA ALA A 301 13.45 -0.58 16.23
C ALA A 301 14.51 -1.69 16.31
N GLU A 302 15.78 -1.36 16.60
CA GLU A 302 16.83 -2.37 16.83
C GLU A 302 16.54 -3.20 18.08
N GLU A 303 16.04 -2.57 19.16
CA GLU A 303 15.78 -3.20 20.47
C GLU A 303 14.43 -2.77 21.09
N PRO A 304 13.28 -3.16 20.51
CA PRO A 304 11.97 -2.66 20.93
C PRO A 304 11.60 -2.98 22.38
N ARG A 305 12.00 -4.15 22.88
CA ARG A 305 11.65 -4.63 24.22
C ARG A 305 12.41 -3.88 25.31
N ASP A 306 13.69 -3.62 25.11
CA ASP A 306 14.53 -2.92 26.08
C ASP A 306 14.10 -1.44 26.17
N TRP A 307 13.75 -0.84 25.04
CA TRP A 307 13.16 0.50 25.01
C TRP A 307 11.81 0.56 25.73
N MET A 308 10.94 -0.44 25.53
CA MET A 308 9.65 -0.49 26.24
C MET A 308 9.83 -0.49 27.75
N GLN A 309 10.79 -1.25 28.28
CA GLN A 309 11.10 -1.28 29.71
C GLN A 309 11.55 0.10 30.21
N ARG A 310 12.42 0.80 29.46
CA ARG A 310 12.90 2.16 29.81
C ARG A 310 11.79 3.20 29.79
N VAL A 311 10.89 3.13 28.81
CA VAL A 311 9.74 4.05 28.71
C VAL A 311 8.76 3.84 29.87
N LYS A 312 8.52 2.58 30.27
CA LYS A 312 7.67 2.26 31.43
C LYS A 312 8.31 2.68 32.75
N ALA A 313 9.62 2.49 32.91
CA ALA A 313 10.35 2.94 34.09
C ALA A 313 10.41 4.46 34.24
N SER A 314 10.32 5.22 33.14
CA SER A 314 10.29 6.69 33.13
C SER A 314 8.88 7.30 33.08
N ALA A 315 7.84 6.48 33.23
CA ALA A 315 6.45 6.91 33.33
C ALA A 315 5.88 6.79 34.77
N VAL A 316 6.71 6.31 35.71
CA VAL A 316 6.50 6.30 37.16
C VAL A 316 7.24 7.49 37.76
#